data_AF-A0A2Z3H6C1-F1
#
_entry.id   AF-A0A2Z3H6C1-F1
#
_cell.length_a   1.000
_cell.length_b   1.000
_cell.length_c   1.000
_cell.angle_alpha   90.00
_cell.angle_beta   90.00
_cell.angle_gamma   90.00
#
_symmetry.space_group_name_H-M   'P 1'
#
loop_
_entity.id
_entity.type
_entity.pdbx_description
1 polymer ?
#
loop_
_entity_poly.entity_id
_entity_poly.type
_entity_poly.pdbx_seq_one_letter_code
_entity_poly.pdbx_strand_id
1 'polypeptide(L)'
;MALVDVKVLLEAGVHYGHRASRWNPKMRPYIYGKRNLIHIIDLRETVRGLLRAYRYLSQVVGKGGLVMFVGTKRQAKEIVEREAQRCGMPFVSERWLGGTLTNYRTIRNRLKRLQELEAMWLPQGENPNRVDLNSHIASMMTEAGKLDPALAPDTADILTHSKKMISTLSRELLKIRRNLMGIRDMIKPPDALVIVGPNKEHIAVKEAKRMGVTTIALIDTDSDPDPVDLPIPGNDDSIRSIEVVLAKLADACLEGRAALPPEQQGLPKRAPQPPRQQPQQPPTDTNPPPPARSDSTVPSSELFPPVASASLFGQRTLAGFVDNLELGTLTLELRRLAMAAVTPQMVKQLRDRTDQPMGLCKQALDESTGDMEKAIEWLQKQNSKMTAKREGNETAEGRIGVFADNAAKVAAIVEMRCESAPSAKSDQFVALTADLAKAAAATKTADVASLLVEPLGGGTVQTRIEAVVGVIREKMVLHRFQKLDGGVYGGYVHHDGSVGVVIECKGETANDELLRDVAAHIAALNPPYAVTSDVPADVVEKEKGLVKADMDADPKNAGKPANILEKIAEGKLRTRLSEIVLSEQPMANSGKYPNTSVGAALKKAGLEPVRFVRFKVGAVAL
;
A
#
# COMPACT_ATOMS: atom_id res chain seq x y z
N MET A 1 35.81 -3.68 -27.20
CA MET A 1 34.97 -4.87 -26.94
C MET A 1 33.52 -4.40 -26.77
N ALA A 2 32.53 -5.09 -27.32
CA ALA A 2 31.12 -4.69 -27.14
C ALA A 2 30.71 -4.89 -25.68
N LEU A 3 30.13 -3.85 -25.04
CA LEU A 3 29.76 -3.88 -23.61
C LEU A 3 28.74 -4.98 -23.28
N VAL A 4 27.79 -5.18 -24.20
CA VAL A 4 26.80 -6.25 -24.16
C VAL A 4 26.46 -6.66 -25.60
N ASP A 5 26.25 -7.95 -25.82
CA ASP A 5 25.76 -8.46 -27.10
C ASP A 5 24.24 -8.20 -27.20
N VAL A 6 23.79 -7.68 -28.34
CA VAL A 6 22.37 -7.45 -28.64
C VAL A 6 21.58 -8.76 -28.54
N LYS A 7 22.20 -9.91 -28.88
CA LYS A 7 21.57 -11.22 -28.75
C LYS A 7 21.18 -11.52 -27.31
N VAL A 8 22.05 -11.21 -26.35
CA VAL A 8 21.78 -11.39 -24.91
C VAL A 8 20.62 -10.51 -24.45
N LEU A 9 20.56 -9.24 -24.91
CA LEU A 9 19.44 -8.34 -24.59
C LEU A 9 18.11 -8.85 -25.17
N LEU A 10 18.16 -9.43 -26.37
CA LEU A 10 16.99 -9.99 -27.04
C LEU A 10 16.47 -11.24 -26.31
N GLU A 11 17.36 -12.18 -25.96
CA GLU A 11 17.04 -13.40 -25.21
C GLU A 11 16.55 -13.12 -23.78
N ALA A 12 17.07 -12.07 -23.14
CA ALA A 12 16.62 -11.61 -21.82
C ALA A 12 15.25 -10.88 -21.86
N GLY A 13 14.72 -10.60 -23.05
CA GLY A 13 13.43 -9.94 -23.22
C GLY A 13 13.43 -8.45 -22.93
N VAL A 14 14.59 -7.79 -23.03
CA VAL A 14 14.74 -6.34 -22.75
C VAL A 14 13.91 -5.48 -23.69
N HIS A 15 13.67 -5.96 -24.91
CA HIS A 15 12.93 -5.27 -25.96
C HIS A 15 11.40 -5.25 -25.77
N TYR A 16 10.85 -6.04 -24.84
CA TYR A 16 9.41 -6.08 -24.61
C TYR A 16 8.97 -4.93 -23.71
N GLY A 17 8.22 -3.98 -24.25
CA GLY A 17 7.57 -2.95 -23.45
C GLY A 17 6.17 -3.34 -22.97
N HIS A 18 5.38 -2.33 -22.63
CA HIS A 18 3.99 -2.44 -22.25
C HIS A 18 3.05 -2.46 -23.47
N ARG A 19 1.75 -2.68 -23.20
CA ARG A 19 0.70 -2.62 -24.22
C ARG A 19 0.64 -1.23 -24.84
N ALA A 20 0.29 -1.14 -26.12
CA ALA A 20 0.16 0.13 -26.86
C ALA A 20 -0.92 1.08 -26.31
N SER A 21 -1.81 0.60 -25.45
CA SER A 21 -2.77 1.43 -24.71
C SER A 21 -2.21 2.00 -23.41
N ARG A 22 -1.07 1.48 -22.91
CA ARG A 22 -0.40 1.89 -21.68
C ARG A 22 1.05 2.21 -21.99
N TRP A 23 1.28 3.40 -22.54
CA TRP A 23 2.61 3.92 -22.85
C TRP A 23 2.64 5.44 -22.64
N ASN A 24 3.83 5.99 -22.45
CA ASN A 24 4.06 7.42 -22.37
C ASN A 24 4.45 7.95 -23.77
N PRO A 25 3.76 8.96 -24.33
CA PRO A 25 4.09 9.51 -25.65
C PRO A 25 5.55 9.94 -25.84
N LYS A 26 6.21 10.38 -24.76
CA LYS A 26 7.63 10.77 -24.77
C LYS A 26 8.59 9.60 -24.97
N MET A 27 8.12 8.36 -24.81
CA MET A 27 8.89 7.16 -25.11
C MET A 27 9.00 6.87 -26.61
N ARG A 28 8.31 7.63 -27.47
CA ARG A 28 8.34 7.46 -28.94
C ARG A 28 9.76 7.28 -29.52
N PRO A 29 10.78 8.09 -29.15
CA PRO A 29 12.13 7.94 -29.71
C PRO A 29 12.82 6.62 -29.35
N TYR A 30 12.37 5.95 -28.28
CA TYR A 30 12.93 4.69 -27.79
C TYR A 30 12.16 3.46 -28.29
N ILE A 31 11.10 3.64 -29.08
CA ILE A 31 10.23 2.57 -29.55
C ILE A 31 10.58 2.26 -31.01
N TYR A 32 10.97 1.00 -31.26
CA TYR A 32 11.20 0.48 -32.60
C TYR A 32 9.88 0.25 -33.36
N GLY A 33 8.85 -0.23 -32.66
CA GLY A 33 7.56 -0.53 -33.28
C GLY A 33 6.54 -1.14 -32.31
N LYS A 34 5.55 -1.84 -32.87
CA LYS A 34 4.48 -2.53 -32.14
C LYS A 34 4.31 -3.93 -32.72
N ARG A 35 4.16 -4.95 -31.86
CA ARG A 35 3.85 -6.34 -32.24
C ARG A 35 2.84 -6.91 -31.26
N ASN A 36 1.75 -7.52 -31.75
CA ASN A 36 0.70 -8.11 -30.90
C ASN A 36 0.20 -7.17 -29.80
N LEU A 37 -0.02 -5.89 -30.16
CA LEU A 37 -0.43 -4.83 -29.23
C LEU A 37 0.60 -4.46 -28.14
N ILE A 38 1.83 -4.96 -28.19
CA ILE A 38 2.92 -4.62 -27.27
C ILE A 38 3.93 -3.73 -28.01
N HIS A 39 4.39 -2.66 -27.36
CA HIS A 39 5.48 -1.85 -27.88
C HIS A 39 6.81 -2.61 -27.83
N ILE A 40 7.57 -2.53 -28.91
CA ILE A 40 8.91 -3.08 -28.99
C ILE A 40 9.91 -1.94 -28.82
N ILE A 41 10.73 -2.03 -27.79
CA ILE A 41 11.78 -1.07 -27.47
C ILE A 41 12.94 -1.24 -28.46
N ASP A 42 13.50 -0.13 -28.95
CA ASP A 42 14.67 -0.14 -29.80
C ASP A 42 15.93 -0.47 -28.99
N LEU A 43 16.44 -1.69 -29.17
CA LEU A 43 17.64 -2.16 -28.48
C LEU A 43 18.89 -1.33 -28.81
N ARG A 44 18.91 -0.59 -29.92
CA ARG A 44 20.02 0.34 -30.21
C ARG A 44 20.05 1.47 -29.19
N GLU A 45 18.88 1.98 -28.79
CA GLU A 45 18.77 2.98 -27.74
C GLU A 45 19.09 2.39 -26.36
N THR A 46 18.70 1.13 -26.10
CA THR A 46 19.11 0.41 -24.89
C THR A 46 20.64 0.35 -24.78
N VAL A 47 21.32 -0.07 -25.84
CA VAL A 47 22.80 -0.16 -25.88
C VAL A 47 23.45 1.22 -25.72
N ARG A 48 22.91 2.26 -26.38
CA ARG A 48 23.39 3.65 -26.23
C ARG A 48 23.22 4.17 -24.81
N GLY A 49 22.07 3.93 -24.19
CA GLY A 49 21.79 4.28 -22.79
C GLY A 49 22.77 3.57 -21.85
N LEU A 50 22.90 2.24 -22.01
CA LEU A 50 23.78 1.42 -21.19
C LEU A 50 25.24 1.84 -21.31
N LEU A 51 25.74 2.15 -22.50
CA LEU A 51 27.11 2.62 -22.70
C LEU A 51 27.38 3.96 -22.01
N ARG A 52 26.44 4.91 -22.10
CA ARG A 52 26.53 6.22 -21.42
C ARG A 52 26.54 6.04 -19.90
N ALA A 53 25.62 5.24 -19.39
CA ALA A 53 25.52 4.92 -17.98
C ALA A 53 26.78 4.21 -17.45
N TYR A 54 27.28 3.21 -18.17
CA TYR A 54 28.48 2.46 -17.79
C TYR A 54 29.68 3.39 -17.63
N ARG A 55 29.98 4.20 -18.65
CA ARG A 55 31.10 5.14 -18.61
C ARG A 55 30.98 6.15 -17.47
N TYR A 56 29.77 6.68 -17.26
CA TYR A 56 29.50 7.62 -16.20
C TYR A 56 29.73 7.00 -14.82
N LEU A 57 29.17 5.81 -14.57
CA LEU A 57 29.32 5.11 -13.29
C LEU A 57 30.78 4.75 -13.01
N SER A 58 31.51 4.21 -14.00
CA SER A 58 32.94 3.92 -13.85
C SER A 58 33.73 5.17 -13.48
N GLN A 59 33.41 6.32 -14.08
CA GLN A 59 34.06 7.59 -13.75
C GLN A 59 33.71 8.10 -12.35
N VAL A 60 32.43 8.02 -11.94
CA VAL A 60 31.97 8.44 -10.61
C VAL A 60 32.67 7.59 -9.54
N VAL A 61 32.67 6.27 -9.70
CA VAL A 61 33.27 5.36 -8.73
C VAL A 61 34.80 5.48 -8.74
N GLY A 62 35.42 5.67 -9.90
CA GLY A 62 36.88 5.93 -10.01
C GLY A 62 37.35 7.23 -9.36
N LYS A 63 36.43 8.10 -8.92
CA LYS A 63 36.72 9.28 -8.09
C LYS A 63 36.35 9.08 -6.61
N GLY A 64 36.05 7.87 -6.18
CA GLY A 64 35.55 7.58 -4.83
C GLY A 64 34.09 8.00 -4.62
N GLY A 65 33.31 8.13 -5.70
CA GLY A 65 31.88 8.43 -5.66
C GLY A 65 31.06 7.23 -5.19
N LEU A 66 29.94 7.50 -4.52
CA LEU A 66 28.97 6.47 -4.11
C LEU A 66 27.82 6.38 -5.11
N VAL A 67 27.51 5.16 -5.54
CA VAL A 67 26.36 4.87 -6.42
C VAL A 67 25.35 4.09 -5.62
N MET A 68 24.10 4.54 -5.54
CA MET A 68 23.06 3.79 -4.84
C MET A 68 22.10 3.10 -5.82
N PHE A 69 21.87 1.81 -5.62
CA PHE A 69 20.94 1.02 -6.42
C PHE A 69 19.55 1.05 -5.78
N VAL A 70 18.52 1.32 -6.58
CA VAL A 70 17.15 1.50 -6.11
C VAL A 70 16.21 0.71 -7.00
N GLY A 71 15.43 -0.18 -6.39
CA GLY A 71 14.38 -0.90 -7.09
C GLY A 71 13.51 -1.68 -6.11
N THR A 72 12.27 -1.22 -5.93
CA THR A 72 11.33 -1.75 -4.95
C THR A 72 10.28 -2.67 -5.55
N LYS A 73 10.27 -2.79 -6.89
CA LYS A 73 9.47 -3.78 -7.61
C LYS A 73 9.84 -5.20 -7.18
N ARG A 74 8.84 -6.09 -7.10
CA ARG A 74 9.03 -7.50 -6.70
C ARG A 74 10.11 -8.20 -7.53
N GLN A 75 10.15 -7.92 -8.83
CA GLN A 75 11.11 -8.50 -9.78
C GLN A 75 12.53 -7.94 -9.63
N ALA A 76 12.68 -6.76 -9.03
CA ALA A 76 13.95 -6.06 -8.90
C ALA A 76 14.64 -6.27 -7.55
N LYS A 77 13.88 -6.52 -6.46
CA LYS A 77 14.39 -6.49 -5.08
C LYS A 77 15.68 -7.29 -4.87
N GLU A 78 15.64 -8.58 -5.19
CA GLU A 78 16.76 -9.51 -4.98
C GLU A 78 17.95 -9.17 -5.89
N ILE A 79 17.69 -8.76 -7.13
CA ILE A 79 18.74 -8.41 -8.09
C ILE A 79 19.45 -7.12 -7.64
N VAL A 80 18.69 -6.10 -7.25
CA VAL A 80 19.22 -4.82 -6.75
C VAL A 80 20.12 -5.06 -5.54
N GLU A 81 19.66 -5.86 -4.58
CA GLU A 81 20.44 -6.18 -3.39
C GLU A 81 21.71 -6.95 -3.75
N ARG A 82 21.59 -8.01 -4.55
CA ARG A 82 22.73 -8.85 -4.95
C ARG A 82 23.79 -8.08 -5.74
N GLU A 83 23.39 -7.31 -6.76
CA GLU A 83 24.33 -6.57 -7.60
C GLU A 83 24.97 -5.40 -6.85
N ALA A 84 24.22 -4.71 -5.99
CA ALA A 84 24.77 -3.65 -5.15
C ALA A 84 25.76 -4.22 -4.12
N GLN A 85 25.44 -5.33 -3.47
CA GLN A 85 26.36 -6.02 -2.56
C GLN A 85 27.60 -6.54 -3.28
N ARG A 86 27.45 -7.13 -4.48
CA ARG A 86 28.56 -7.61 -5.33
C ARG A 86 29.55 -6.49 -5.63
N CYS A 87 29.05 -5.29 -5.95
CA CYS A 87 29.89 -4.12 -6.18
C CYS A 87 30.04 -3.23 -4.92
N GLY A 88 29.76 -3.73 -3.71
CA GLY A 88 29.88 -3.00 -2.45
C GLY A 88 29.36 -1.56 -2.52
N MET A 89 28.13 -1.39 -2.97
CA MET A 89 27.43 -0.11 -3.11
C MET A 89 26.14 -0.13 -2.28
N PRO A 90 25.67 1.03 -1.79
CA PRO A 90 24.42 1.12 -1.05
C PRO A 90 23.20 0.76 -1.93
N PHE A 91 22.13 0.29 -1.29
CA PHE A 91 20.89 -0.05 -2.00
C PHE A 91 19.61 0.22 -1.21
N VAL A 92 18.50 0.33 -1.95
CA VAL A 92 17.13 0.34 -1.43
C VAL A 92 16.27 -0.61 -2.27
N SER A 93 15.98 -1.79 -1.73
CA SER A 93 15.21 -2.86 -2.39
C SER A 93 13.76 -2.98 -1.88
N GLU A 94 13.45 -2.43 -0.70
CA GLU A 94 12.15 -2.67 -0.05
C GLU A 94 11.14 -1.54 -0.26
N ARG A 95 11.46 -0.35 0.23
CA ARG A 95 10.64 0.85 0.08
C ARG A 95 11.53 2.09 0.15
N TRP A 96 11.35 3.01 -0.79
CA TRP A 96 11.90 4.35 -0.66
C TRP A 96 11.18 5.13 0.44
N LEU A 97 11.91 5.55 1.47
CA LEU A 97 11.38 6.44 2.49
C LEU A 97 11.55 7.89 2.04
N GLY A 98 10.45 8.64 1.97
CA GLY A 98 10.54 10.07 1.67
C GLY A 98 11.46 10.78 2.67
N GLY A 99 12.37 11.62 2.15
CA GLY A 99 13.42 12.25 2.95
C GLY A 99 14.74 11.47 2.97
N THR A 100 14.88 10.38 2.20
CA THR A 100 16.12 9.59 2.17
C THR A 100 17.33 10.44 1.77
N LEU A 101 17.18 11.32 0.78
CA LEU A 101 18.24 12.24 0.36
C LEU A 101 18.02 13.66 0.91
N THR A 102 16.77 14.09 1.00
CA THR A 102 16.42 15.48 1.37
C THR A 102 16.34 15.74 2.88
N ASN A 103 16.16 14.70 3.70
CA ASN A 103 16.09 14.79 5.16
C ASN A 103 16.93 13.68 5.83
N TYR A 104 18.23 13.69 5.50
CA TYR A 104 19.15 12.66 5.98
C TYR A 104 19.32 12.64 7.51
N ARG A 105 19.00 13.73 8.22
CA ARG A 105 18.96 13.76 9.70
C ARG A 105 17.95 12.77 10.26
N THR A 106 16.76 12.70 9.68
CA THR A 106 15.70 11.78 10.11
C THR A 106 16.10 10.33 9.84
N ILE A 107 16.71 10.06 8.68
CA ILE A 107 17.24 8.73 8.35
C ILE A 107 18.32 8.32 9.33
N ARG A 108 19.27 9.20 9.64
CA ARG A 108 20.31 8.95 10.65
C ARG A 108 19.73 8.64 12.04
N ASN A 109 18.68 9.33 12.46
CA ASN A 109 18.00 9.02 13.72
C ASN A 109 17.37 7.62 13.71
N ARG A 110 16.78 7.19 12.58
CA ARG A 110 16.25 5.83 12.43
C ARG A 110 17.34 4.77 12.41
N LEU A 111 18.47 5.03 11.75
CA LEU A 111 19.65 4.14 11.79
C LEU A 111 20.25 4.06 13.19
N LYS A 112 20.27 5.17 13.94
CA LYS A 112 20.67 5.16 15.35
C LYS A 112 19.72 4.30 16.19
N ARG A 113 18.40 4.45 15.98
CA ARG A 113 17.40 3.59 16.64
C ARG A 113 17.58 2.13 16.28
N LEU A 114 17.92 1.81 15.03
CA LEU A 114 18.28 0.44 14.64
C LEU A 114 19.47 -0.07 15.44
N GLN A 115 20.56 0.71 15.53
CA GLN A 115 21.74 0.33 16.32
C GLN A 115 21.43 0.13 17.80
N GLU A 116 20.59 0.99 18.39
CA GLU A 116 20.11 0.83 19.78
C GLU A 116 19.32 -0.47 19.96
N LEU A 117 18.42 -0.79 19.02
CA LEU A 117 17.64 -2.02 19.05
C LEU A 117 18.52 -3.25 18.86
N GLU A 118 19.50 -3.22 17.96
CA GLU A 118 20.43 -4.33 17.74
C GLU A 118 21.36 -4.53 18.95
N ALA A 119 21.80 -3.45 19.59
CA ALA A 119 22.64 -3.51 20.79
C ALA A 119 21.95 -4.20 21.97
N MET A 120 20.62 -4.14 22.07
CA MET A 120 19.87 -4.88 23.10
C MET A 120 20.01 -6.40 22.95
N TRP A 121 20.37 -6.90 21.76
CA TRP A 121 20.59 -8.32 21.49
C TRP A 121 22.03 -8.76 21.68
N LEU A 122 22.93 -7.83 22.06
CA LEU A 122 24.30 -8.17 22.44
C LEU A 122 24.37 -8.63 23.90
N PRO A 123 25.35 -9.46 24.25
CA PRO A 123 25.75 -9.71 25.64
C PRO A 123 25.98 -8.40 26.41
N GLN A 124 25.61 -8.36 27.69
CA GLN A 124 25.87 -7.20 28.54
C GLN A 124 27.35 -6.85 28.59
N GLY A 125 27.66 -5.54 28.46
CA GLY A 125 29.03 -5.01 28.49
C GLY A 125 29.74 -5.03 27.14
N GLU A 126 29.17 -5.64 26.10
CA GLU A 126 29.76 -5.67 24.77
C GLU A 126 29.56 -4.33 24.04
N ASN A 127 30.60 -3.86 23.34
CA ASN A 127 30.57 -2.57 22.64
C ASN A 127 30.00 -2.76 21.22
N PRO A 128 28.84 -2.17 20.88
CA PRO A 128 28.23 -2.32 19.56
C PRO A 128 29.09 -1.84 18.40
N ASN A 129 30.08 -0.99 18.64
CA ASN A 129 30.99 -0.48 17.61
C ASN A 129 32.13 -1.46 17.27
N ARG A 130 32.31 -2.53 18.04
CA ARG A 130 33.35 -3.55 17.83
C ARG A 130 32.80 -4.87 17.27
N VAL A 131 31.49 -5.00 17.17
CA VAL A 131 30.80 -6.21 16.72
C VAL A 131 30.20 -5.97 15.35
N ASP A 132 30.26 -6.99 14.49
CA ASP A 132 29.42 -7.02 13.31
C ASP A 132 27.97 -7.31 13.70
N LEU A 133 27.25 -6.24 14.03
CA LEU A 133 25.82 -6.29 14.38
C LEU A 133 24.98 -6.94 13.27
N ASN A 134 25.39 -6.84 12.01
CA ASN A 134 24.63 -7.43 10.91
C ASN A 134 24.66 -8.95 10.98
N SER A 135 25.87 -9.51 11.14
CA SER A 135 26.10 -10.94 11.28
C SER A 135 25.54 -11.49 12.60
N HIS A 136 25.69 -10.74 13.69
CA HIS A 136 25.14 -11.11 15.00
C HIS A 136 23.61 -11.24 14.97
N ILE A 137 22.91 -10.24 14.43
CA ILE A 137 21.45 -10.31 14.32
C ILE A 137 21.00 -11.46 13.41
N ALA A 138 21.73 -11.71 12.32
CA ALA A 138 21.41 -12.79 11.39
C ALA A 138 21.51 -14.19 12.05
N SER A 139 22.44 -14.41 12.99
CA SER A 139 22.57 -15.71 13.67
C SER A 139 21.40 -16.02 14.62
N MET A 140 20.63 -15.00 15.01
CA MET A 140 19.43 -15.14 15.87
C MET A 140 18.12 -15.15 15.07
N MET A 141 18.20 -15.19 13.73
CA MET A 141 17.04 -15.27 12.86
C MET A 141 16.68 -16.71 12.54
N THR A 142 15.39 -17.01 12.67
CA THR A 142 14.80 -18.25 12.14
C THR A 142 14.74 -18.23 10.61
N GLU A 143 14.55 -19.40 9.99
CA GLU A 143 14.31 -19.52 8.54
C GLU A 143 13.10 -18.68 8.07
N ALA A 144 12.12 -18.46 8.96
CA ALA A 144 10.96 -17.62 8.69
C ALA A 144 11.24 -16.10 8.78
N GLY A 145 12.50 -15.70 8.99
CA GLY A 145 12.91 -14.29 9.09
C GLY A 145 12.47 -13.59 10.38
N LYS A 146 12.12 -14.35 11.43
CA LYS A 146 11.78 -13.82 12.76
C LYS A 146 12.97 -13.96 13.69
N LEU A 147 13.14 -12.99 14.59
CA LEU A 147 14.09 -13.09 15.69
C LEU A 147 13.57 -14.06 16.75
N ASP A 148 14.42 -14.98 17.17
CA ASP A 148 14.13 -15.92 18.25
C ASP A 148 14.88 -15.51 19.53
N PRO A 149 14.16 -15.09 20.59
CA PRO A 149 14.77 -14.77 21.88
C PRO A 149 15.52 -15.95 22.50
N ALA A 150 15.20 -17.21 22.15
CA ALA A 150 15.91 -18.38 22.66
C ALA A 150 17.33 -18.53 22.09
N LEU A 151 17.63 -17.86 20.97
CA LEU A 151 18.96 -17.82 20.37
C LEU A 151 19.79 -16.63 20.88
N ALA A 152 19.20 -15.73 21.66
CA ALA A 152 19.90 -14.59 22.22
C ALA A 152 20.83 -15.03 23.38
N PRO A 153 21.99 -14.38 23.57
CA PRO A 153 22.83 -14.63 24.74
C PRO A 153 22.06 -14.42 26.05
N ASP A 154 22.29 -15.27 27.06
CA ASP A 154 21.58 -15.21 28.35
C ASP A 154 21.71 -13.85 29.05
N THR A 155 22.80 -13.12 28.80
CA THR A 155 23.07 -11.80 29.37
C THR A 155 22.54 -10.64 28.51
N ALA A 156 21.81 -10.91 27.42
CA ALA A 156 21.34 -9.85 26.54
C ALA A 156 20.23 -9.00 27.19
N ASP A 157 20.34 -7.69 27.07
CA ASP A 157 19.41 -6.72 27.68
C ASP A 157 17.95 -6.95 27.22
N ILE A 158 17.77 -7.42 25.98
CA ILE A 158 16.45 -7.74 25.42
C ILE A 158 15.69 -8.76 26.27
N LEU A 159 16.38 -9.69 26.95
CA LEU A 159 15.76 -10.73 27.77
C LEU A 159 15.23 -10.22 29.12
N THR A 160 15.64 -9.02 29.53
CA THR A 160 15.13 -8.36 30.75
C THR A 160 13.70 -7.82 30.58
N HIS A 161 13.25 -7.68 29.33
CA HIS A 161 11.95 -7.15 29.00
C HIS A 161 10.83 -8.22 29.01
N SER A 162 9.58 -7.80 29.21
CA SER A 162 8.43 -8.71 29.10
C SER A 162 8.30 -9.31 27.70
N LYS A 163 7.75 -10.53 27.57
CA LYS A 163 7.51 -11.19 26.27
C LYS A 163 6.78 -10.30 25.26
N LYS A 164 5.81 -9.50 25.72
CA LYS A 164 5.07 -8.53 24.90
C LYS A 164 5.97 -7.40 24.39
N MET A 165 6.85 -6.90 25.24
CA MET A 165 7.81 -5.86 24.91
C MET A 165 8.88 -6.38 23.94
N ILE A 166 9.44 -7.57 24.19
CA ILE A 166 10.37 -8.25 23.27
C ILE A 166 9.74 -8.33 21.87
N SER A 167 8.53 -8.88 21.76
CA SER A 167 7.82 -8.95 20.46
C SER A 167 7.61 -7.58 19.78
N THR A 168 7.42 -6.52 20.56
CA THR A 168 7.25 -5.17 20.02
C THR A 168 8.57 -4.61 19.52
N LEU A 169 9.64 -4.74 20.29
CA LEU A 169 10.99 -4.28 19.93
C LEU A 169 11.57 -5.10 18.76
N SER A 170 11.40 -6.42 18.73
CA SER A 170 11.80 -7.26 17.59
C SER A 170 11.10 -6.84 16.31
N ARG A 171 9.79 -6.55 16.36
CA ARG A 171 9.04 -6.07 15.17
C ARG A 171 9.51 -4.70 14.73
N GLU A 172 9.82 -3.81 15.68
CA GLU A 172 10.40 -2.49 15.38
C GLU A 172 11.76 -2.66 14.68
N LEU A 173 12.66 -3.48 15.25
CA LEU A 173 13.99 -3.78 14.71
C LEU A 173 13.87 -4.31 13.29
N LEU A 174 13.11 -5.40 13.08
CA LEU A 174 12.94 -6.03 11.77
C LEU A 174 12.36 -5.06 10.74
N LYS A 175 11.43 -4.19 11.15
CA LYS A 175 10.84 -3.18 10.25
C LYS A 175 11.86 -2.12 9.85
N ILE A 176 12.67 -1.61 10.78
CA ILE A 176 13.68 -0.60 10.46
C ILE A 176 14.79 -1.23 9.61
N ARG A 177 15.29 -2.40 10.01
CA ARG A 177 16.34 -3.16 9.32
C ARG A 177 15.97 -3.44 7.86
N ARG A 178 14.78 -4.00 7.62
CA ARG A 178 14.28 -4.28 6.27
C ARG A 178 14.31 -3.06 5.35
N ASN A 179 13.97 -1.88 5.87
CA ASN A 179 13.89 -0.67 5.04
C ASN A 179 15.23 0.07 4.89
N LEU A 180 16.14 -0.03 5.87
CA LEU A 180 17.32 0.83 5.97
C LEU A 180 18.66 0.10 5.91
N MET A 181 18.69 -1.24 5.92
CA MET A 181 19.95 -2.00 5.98
C MET A 181 20.89 -1.69 4.80
N GLY A 182 20.36 -1.54 3.59
CA GLY A 182 21.17 -1.27 2.40
C GLY A 182 21.81 0.13 2.37
N ILE A 183 21.44 1.03 3.27
CA ILE A 183 22.03 2.38 3.39
C ILE A 183 22.68 2.63 4.76
N ARG A 184 22.84 1.58 5.58
CA ARG A 184 23.38 1.66 6.94
C ARG A 184 24.78 2.24 7.00
N ASP A 185 25.64 1.77 6.11
CA ASP A 185 27.08 2.08 6.13
C ASP A 185 27.42 3.34 5.31
N MET A 186 26.38 4.04 4.84
CA MET A 186 26.54 5.27 4.07
C MET A 186 27.03 6.41 4.97
N ILE A 187 28.20 6.98 4.66
CA ILE A 187 28.78 8.10 5.41
C ILE A 187 28.42 9.46 4.78
N LYS A 188 28.34 9.50 3.45
CA LYS A 188 27.96 10.66 2.63
C LYS A 188 26.79 10.28 1.72
N PRO A 189 25.95 11.23 1.27
CA PRO A 189 24.92 10.93 0.28
C PRO A 189 25.54 10.36 -1.01
N PRO A 190 24.75 9.60 -1.81
CA PRO A 190 25.22 9.08 -3.08
C PRO A 190 25.43 10.20 -4.11
N ASP A 191 26.41 10.01 -4.97
CA ASP A 191 26.75 10.88 -6.09
C ASP A 191 25.91 10.51 -7.35
N ALA A 192 25.42 9.27 -7.42
CA ALA A 192 24.50 8.81 -8.47
C ALA A 192 23.49 7.79 -7.95
N LEU A 193 22.32 7.73 -8.58
CA LEU A 193 21.32 6.69 -8.38
C LEU A 193 21.18 5.81 -9.62
N VAL A 194 21.18 4.49 -9.44
CA VAL A 194 20.72 3.52 -10.43
C VAL A 194 19.32 3.08 -10.04
N ILE A 195 18.33 3.30 -10.91
CA ILE A 195 16.91 3.13 -10.58
C ILE A 195 16.28 2.12 -11.55
N VAL A 196 15.51 1.17 -11.02
CA VAL A 196 14.67 0.27 -11.83
C VAL A 196 13.23 0.76 -11.78
N GLY A 197 12.72 1.27 -12.91
CA GLY A 197 11.32 1.65 -13.06
C GLY A 197 10.93 2.96 -12.38
N PRO A 198 11.39 4.13 -12.88
CA PRO A 198 11.26 5.43 -12.21
C PRO A 198 9.82 5.85 -11.87
N ASN A 199 8.80 5.27 -12.52
CA ASN A 199 7.40 5.46 -12.17
C ASN A 199 7.09 5.03 -10.72
N LYS A 200 7.60 3.85 -10.32
CA LYS A 200 7.38 3.32 -8.97
C LYS A 200 8.28 4.04 -7.94
N GLU A 201 9.45 4.51 -8.39
CA GLU A 201 10.49 5.18 -7.60
C GLU A 201 10.47 6.71 -7.78
N HIS A 202 9.34 7.29 -8.17
CA HIS A 202 9.23 8.71 -8.52
C HIS A 202 9.63 9.66 -7.38
N ILE A 203 9.49 9.25 -6.12
CA ILE A 203 9.96 10.03 -4.96
C ILE A 203 11.49 10.09 -4.95
N ALA A 204 12.17 8.97 -5.23
CA ALA A 204 13.63 8.91 -5.30
C ALA A 204 14.15 9.82 -6.42
N VAL A 205 13.52 9.76 -7.60
CA VAL A 205 13.85 10.63 -8.75
C VAL A 205 13.68 12.11 -8.39
N LYS A 206 12.55 12.49 -7.77
CA LYS A 206 12.28 13.88 -7.34
C LYS A 206 13.30 14.37 -6.31
N GLU A 207 13.65 13.53 -5.34
CA GLU A 207 14.64 13.88 -4.33
C GLU A 207 16.05 14.00 -4.92
N ALA A 208 16.45 13.07 -5.79
CA ALA A 208 17.74 13.10 -6.48
C ALA A 208 17.91 14.40 -7.27
N LYS A 209 16.88 14.78 -8.05
CA LYS A 209 16.87 16.04 -8.81
C LYS A 209 17.04 17.27 -7.92
N ARG A 210 16.37 17.30 -6.76
CA ARG A 210 16.52 18.42 -5.79
C ARG A 210 17.91 18.48 -5.17
N MET A 211 18.55 17.34 -4.97
CA MET A 211 19.86 17.23 -4.34
C MET A 211 21.02 17.29 -5.35
N GLY A 212 20.73 17.40 -6.65
CA GLY A 212 21.75 17.37 -7.70
C GLY A 212 22.42 16.01 -7.89
N VAL A 213 21.76 14.92 -7.47
CA VAL A 213 22.26 13.55 -7.64
C VAL A 213 21.83 13.04 -9.00
N THR A 214 22.79 12.59 -9.82
CA THR A 214 22.50 12.11 -11.18
C THR A 214 21.74 10.80 -11.16
N THR A 215 20.72 10.71 -11.99
CA THR A 215 19.81 9.56 -12.10
C THR A 215 20.07 8.77 -13.38
N ILE A 216 20.37 7.49 -13.20
CA ILE A 216 20.48 6.48 -14.25
C ILE A 216 19.30 5.54 -14.05
N ALA A 217 18.43 5.36 -15.04
CA ALA A 217 17.25 4.51 -14.84
C ALA A 217 16.99 3.54 -16.00
N LEU A 218 16.64 2.30 -15.65
CA LEU A 218 15.97 1.38 -16.56
C LEU A 218 14.51 1.83 -16.70
N ILE A 219 14.13 2.26 -17.90
CA ILE A 219 12.82 2.84 -18.19
C ILE A 219 12.04 2.01 -19.19
N ASP A 220 10.79 1.69 -18.87
CA ASP A 220 9.88 1.02 -19.80
C ASP A 220 9.09 2.07 -20.60
N THR A 221 8.41 1.62 -21.65
CA THR A 221 7.51 2.37 -22.53
C THR A 221 6.40 3.16 -21.83
N ASP A 222 6.04 2.85 -20.58
CA ASP A 222 5.07 3.63 -19.78
C ASP A 222 5.73 4.69 -18.86
N SER A 223 7.06 4.80 -18.86
CA SER A 223 7.81 5.77 -18.05
C SER A 223 7.94 7.14 -18.71
N ASP A 224 8.01 8.20 -17.90
CA ASP A 224 8.45 9.52 -18.38
C ASP A 224 9.99 9.57 -18.39
N PRO A 225 10.65 9.77 -19.55
CA PRO A 225 12.10 9.84 -19.65
C PRO A 225 12.69 11.18 -19.18
N ASP A 226 11.92 12.28 -19.20
CA ASP A 226 12.43 13.64 -18.92
C ASP A 226 13.08 13.84 -17.53
N PRO A 227 12.57 13.24 -16.44
CA PRO A 227 13.17 13.43 -15.12
C PRO A 227 14.41 12.56 -14.89
N VAL A 228 14.82 11.73 -15.85
CA VAL A 228 15.98 10.83 -15.76
C VAL A 228 17.15 11.40 -16.57
N ASP A 229 18.32 11.55 -15.96
CA ASP A 229 19.49 12.13 -16.63
C ASP A 229 20.09 11.18 -17.67
N LEU A 230 20.20 9.88 -17.34
CA LEU A 230 20.72 8.84 -18.22
C LEU A 230 19.69 7.69 -18.35
N PRO A 231 18.71 7.82 -19.26
CA PRO A 231 17.72 6.79 -19.50
C PRO A 231 18.31 5.58 -20.24
N ILE A 232 17.97 4.38 -19.77
CA ILE A 232 18.25 3.10 -20.41
C ILE A 232 16.88 2.47 -20.75
N PRO A 233 16.40 2.58 -21.99
CA PRO A 233 15.11 2.02 -22.33
C PRO A 233 15.17 0.49 -22.32
N GLY A 234 14.24 -0.16 -21.63
CA GLY A 234 14.19 -1.62 -21.53
C GLY A 234 13.08 -2.10 -20.59
N ASN A 235 12.74 -3.37 -20.71
CA ASN A 235 11.73 -4.03 -19.89
C ASN A 235 12.12 -4.03 -18.40
N ASP A 236 11.36 -3.35 -17.56
CA ASP A 236 11.60 -3.26 -16.11
C ASP A 236 10.68 -4.19 -15.29
N ASP A 237 9.95 -5.08 -15.96
CA ASP A 237 9.07 -6.09 -15.35
C ASP A 237 9.59 -7.53 -15.51
N SER A 238 10.58 -7.76 -16.38
CA SER A 238 11.27 -9.05 -16.56
C SER A 238 12.51 -9.15 -15.67
N ILE A 239 12.56 -10.20 -14.83
CA ILE A 239 13.71 -10.52 -13.96
C ILE A 239 15.01 -10.59 -14.78
N ARG A 240 15.00 -11.31 -15.91
CA ARG A 240 16.19 -11.47 -16.76
C ARG A 240 16.64 -10.15 -17.39
N SER A 241 15.70 -9.29 -17.77
CA SER A 241 16.01 -7.98 -18.34
C SER A 241 16.69 -7.08 -17.31
N ILE A 242 16.10 -6.98 -16.11
CA ILE A 242 16.65 -6.21 -14.99
C ILE A 242 18.04 -6.73 -14.63
N GLU A 243 18.22 -8.05 -14.56
CA GLU A 243 19.48 -8.71 -14.24
C GLU A 243 20.60 -8.37 -15.22
N VAL A 244 20.36 -8.50 -16.53
CA VAL A 244 21.37 -8.19 -17.55
C VAL A 244 21.79 -6.71 -17.49
N VAL A 245 20.84 -5.80 -17.29
CA VAL A 245 21.12 -4.36 -17.21
C VAL A 245 21.89 -4.03 -15.93
N LEU A 246 21.38 -4.44 -14.76
CA LEU A 246 22.00 -4.14 -13.47
C LEU A 246 23.37 -4.79 -13.31
N ALA A 247 23.57 -6.02 -13.81
CA ALA A 247 24.88 -6.68 -13.79
C ALA A 247 25.93 -5.83 -14.53
N LYS A 248 25.58 -5.25 -15.67
CA LYS A 248 26.49 -4.36 -16.41
C LYS A 248 26.76 -3.04 -15.71
N LEU A 249 25.76 -2.46 -15.03
CA LEU A 249 25.98 -1.26 -14.24
C LEU A 249 26.84 -1.54 -12.99
N ALA A 250 26.69 -2.70 -12.36
CA ALA A 250 27.54 -3.15 -11.27
C ALA A 250 28.97 -3.46 -11.73
N ASP A 251 29.15 -4.04 -12.92
CA ASP A 251 30.47 -4.21 -13.54
C ASP A 251 31.15 -2.85 -13.75
N ALA A 252 30.40 -1.82 -14.14
CA ALA A 252 30.92 -0.45 -14.26
C ALA A 252 31.45 0.09 -12.93
N CYS A 253 30.73 -0.17 -11.83
CA CYS A 253 31.16 0.20 -10.48
C CYS A 253 32.39 -0.58 -10.03
N LEU A 254 32.52 -1.86 -10.41
CA LEU A 254 33.71 -2.67 -10.11
C LEU A 254 34.92 -2.17 -10.90
N GLU A 255 34.75 -1.85 -12.19
CA GLU A 255 35.81 -1.26 -13.02
C GLU A 255 36.27 0.08 -12.46
N GLY A 256 35.33 0.97 -12.14
CA GLY A 256 35.64 2.27 -11.53
C GLY A 256 36.39 2.13 -10.22
N ARG A 257 35.98 1.18 -9.37
CA ARG A 257 36.67 0.89 -8.10
C ARG A 257 38.08 0.37 -8.34
N ALA A 258 38.29 -0.51 -9.32
CA ALA A 258 39.61 -1.06 -9.62
C ALA A 258 40.62 0.03 -10.05
N ALA A 259 40.15 1.18 -10.52
CA ALA A 259 40.98 2.33 -10.86
C ALA A 259 41.45 3.15 -9.62
N LEU A 260 40.89 2.91 -8.44
CA LEU A 260 41.31 3.58 -7.20
C LEU A 260 42.58 2.95 -6.62
N PRO A 261 43.42 3.72 -5.89
CA PRO A 261 44.53 3.17 -5.11
C PRO A 261 44.02 2.07 -4.14
N PRO A 262 44.79 1.00 -3.86
CA PRO A 262 44.35 -0.12 -3.01
C PRO A 262 43.73 0.30 -1.67
N GLU A 263 44.28 1.35 -1.05
CA GLU A 263 43.81 1.94 0.21
C GLU A 263 42.40 2.55 0.13
N GLN A 264 41.96 2.94 -1.07
CA GLN A 264 40.68 3.60 -1.35
C GLN A 264 39.66 2.69 -2.06
N GLN A 265 40.03 1.43 -2.34
CA GLN A 265 39.13 0.46 -3.00
C GLN A 265 38.00 -0.04 -2.07
N GLY A 266 38.18 0.10 -0.75
CA GLY A 266 37.12 -0.12 0.24
C GLY A 266 36.16 1.07 0.29
N LEU A 267 34.85 0.80 0.50
CA LEU A 267 33.92 1.84 0.92
C LEU A 267 34.50 2.58 2.13
N PRO A 268 34.34 3.91 2.25
CA PRO A 268 34.76 4.62 3.44
C PRO A 268 34.02 4.00 4.62
N LYS A 269 34.73 3.22 5.45
CA LYS A 269 34.20 2.65 6.69
C LYS A 269 34.22 3.73 7.75
N ARG A 270 33.21 3.76 8.61
CA ARG A 270 33.21 4.66 9.76
C ARG A 270 34.41 4.28 10.62
N ALA A 271 35.37 5.18 10.78
CA ALA A 271 36.53 4.92 11.63
C ALA A 271 36.04 4.51 13.04
N PRO A 272 36.64 3.49 13.67
CA PRO A 272 36.36 3.17 15.06
C PRO A 272 36.52 4.45 15.86
N GLN A 273 35.49 4.84 16.61
CA GLN A 273 35.64 6.00 17.49
C GLN A 273 36.75 5.65 18.49
N PRO A 274 37.79 6.50 18.64
CA PRO A 274 38.74 6.31 19.71
C PRO A 274 37.96 6.25 21.03
N PRO A 275 38.37 5.41 21.99
CA PRO A 275 37.68 5.32 23.26
C PRO A 275 37.52 6.74 23.80
N ARG A 276 36.27 7.16 24.06
CA ARG A 276 36.03 8.35 24.85
C ARG A 276 36.77 8.11 26.16
N GLN A 277 37.83 8.88 26.40
CA GLN A 277 38.37 9.01 27.74
C GLN A 277 37.16 9.32 28.62
N GLN A 278 36.92 8.48 29.63
CA GLN A 278 35.92 8.79 30.64
C GLN A 278 36.20 10.24 31.07
N PRO A 279 35.17 11.09 31.23
CA PRO A 279 35.39 12.39 31.82
C PRO A 279 36.20 12.15 33.09
N GLN A 280 37.44 12.65 33.13
CA GLN A 280 38.19 12.69 34.37
C GLN A 280 37.24 13.37 35.34
N GLN A 281 36.90 12.69 36.43
CA GLN A 281 36.19 13.31 37.52
C GLN A 281 36.94 14.61 37.82
N PRO A 282 36.23 15.76 37.91
CA PRO A 282 36.89 16.98 38.31
C PRO A 282 37.66 16.69 39.62
N PRO A 283 38.88 17.22 39.77
CA PRO A 283 39.71 16.92 40.94
C PRO A 283 38.87 17.12 42.19
N THR A 284 38.87 16.09 43.04
CA THR A 284 38.27 16.14 44.37
C THR A 284 38.84 17.35 45.09
N ASP A 285 37.99 18.35 45.28
CA ASP A 285 38.31 19.53 46.07
C ASP A 285 38.53 19.05 47.51
N THR A 286 39.80 18.85 47.87
CA THR A 286 40.23 18.51 49.22
C THR A 286 40.09 19.74 50.09
N ASN A 287 38.88 20.01 50.57
CA ASN A 287 38.70 20.86 51.74
C ASN A 287 38.48 19.97 52.98
N PRO A 288 39.27 20.12 54.05
CA PRO A 288 39.11 19.36 55.28
C PRO A 288 37.82 19.79 56.01
N PRO A 289 37.20 18.90 56.80
CA PRO A 289 35.98 19.23 57.54
C PRO A 289 36.29 20.26 58.64
N PRO A 290 35.37 21.21 58.91
CA PRO A 290 35.52 22.12 60.04
C PRO A 290 35.31 21.39 61.38
N PRO A 291 35.95 21.84 62.47
CA PRO A 291 35.99 21.12 63.73
C PRO A 291 34.70 21.27 64.54
N ALA A 292 34.33 20.21 65.26
CA ALA A 292 33.22 20.17 66.19
C ALA A 292 33.47 21.03 67.44
N ARG A 293 32.44 21.80 67.87
CA ARG A 293 32.26 22.28 69.25
C ARG A 293 30.78 22.37 69.66
N SER A 294 30.45 21.49 70.61
CA SER A 294 29.64 21.63 71.85
C SER A 294 28.36 22.48 71.93
N ASP A 295 27.33 21.81 72.50
CA ASP A 295 26.27 22.29 73.41
C ASP A 295 25.19 23.23 72.84
N SER A 296 23.89 23.14 73.13
CA SER A 296 23.13 22.53 74.24
C SER A 296 21.62 22.57 73.93
N THR A 297 20.85 21.58 74.46
CA THR A 297 19.43 21.61 74.91
C THR A 297 18.34 21.85 73.84
N VAL A 298 17.15 21.20 73.79
CA VAL A 298 16.15 20.77 74.79
C VAL A 298 15.20 19.68 74.16
N PRO A 299 14.15 19.13 74.80
CA PRO A 299 14.11 17.78 75.35
C PRO A 299 13.10 16.80 74.70
N SER A 300 13.18 15.57 75.20
CA SER A 300 12.42 14.34 74.94
C SER A 300 10.98 14.32 75.50
N SER A 301 10.14 13.48 74.89
CA SER A 301 9.20 12.53 75.54
C SER A 301 8.62 11.62 74.45
N GLU A 302 8.97 10.33 74.36
CA GLU A 302 8.28 9.19 75.00
C GLU A 302 6.85 8.96 74.43
N LEU A 303 6.37 7.77 74.04
CA LEU A 303 6.55 6.42 74.57
C LEU A 303 6.17 5.34 73.53
N PHE A 304 6.78 4.17 73.72
CA PHE A 304 6.62 2.83 73.11
C PHE A 304 5.32 2.08 73.61
N PRO A 305 5.12 0.74 73.43
CA PRO A 305 4.73 0.01 72.21
C PRO A 305 3.65 -1.10 72.55
N PRO A 306 3.65 -2.39 72.09
CA PRO A 306 2.41 -3.15 71.82
C PRO A 306 2.20 -4.40 72.72
N VAL A 307 1.26 -5.29 72.31
CA VAL A 307 1.13 -6.76 72.55
C VAL A 307 -0.21 -7.22 73.18
N ALA A 308 -0.65 -8.39 72.73
CA ALA A 308 -1.95 -9.08 72.82
C ALA A 308 -2.35 -9.71 74.19
N SER A 309 -3.64 -10.06 74.36
CA SER A 309 -4.16 -11.44 74.58
C SER A 309 -5.59 -11.53 75.18
N ALA A 310 -6.32 -12.58 74.75
CA ALA A 310 -7.31 -13.45 75.42
C ALA A 310 -8.58 -12.92 76.17
N SER A 311 -9.74 -13.19 75.57
CA SER A 311 -10.83 -14.13 75.97
C SER A 311 -11.45 -14.13 77.40
N LEU A 312 -12.79 -13.96 77.53
CA LEU A 312 -13.82 -14.95 77.97
C LEU A 312 -15.15 -14.30 78.45
N PHE A 313 -16.30 -14.93 78.09
CA PHE A 313 -17.64 -14.98 78.75
C PHE A 313 -18.51 -13.69 78.84
N GLY A 314 -19.83 -13.69 78.63
CA GLY A 314 -20.85 -14.70 78.33
C GLY A 314 -22.29 -14.12 78.54
N GLN A 315 -23.32 -14.91 78.12
CA GLN A 315 -24.78 -14.84 78.40
C GLN A 315 -25.64 -13.95 77.45
N ARG A 316 -26.49 -14.53 76.56
CA ARG A 316 -27.91 -15.01 76.72
C ARG A 316 -28.88 -13.89 77.14
N THR A 317 -30.09 -13.64 76.61
CA THR A 317 -31.00 -14.21 75.59
C THR A 317 -32.24 -13.27 75.46
N LEU A 318 -33.01 -13.44 74.36
CA LEU A 318 -34.49 -13.34 74.23
C LEU A 318 -35.23 -11.98 74.16
N ALA A 319 -35.83 -11.78 72.97
CA ALA A 319 -37.23 -11.39 72.67
C ALA A 319 -37.72 -9.93 72.85
N GLY A 320 -38.41 -9.44 71.81
CA GLY A 320 -39.20 -8.20 71.77
C GLY A 320 -39.01 -7.42 70.46
N PHE A 321 -39.52 -7.89 69.32
CA PHE A 321 -40.83 -7.57 68.73
C PHE A 321 -40.99 -6.07 68.37
N VAL A 322 -40.86 -5.81 67.05
CA VAL A 322 -41.44 -4.75 66.20
C VAL A 322 -41.44 -3.29 66.70
N ASP A 323 -40.68 -2.44 66.02
CA ASP A 323 -41.30 -1.41 65.17
C ASP A 323 -40.32 -0.80 64.16
N ASN A 324 -40.88 -0.56 62.97
CA ASN A 324 -40.45 0.33 61.89
C ASN A 324 -39.27 -0.05 60.96
N LEU A 325 -39.70 -0.34 59.72
CA LEU A 325 -38.94 -0.40 58.48
C LEU A 325 -38.07 0.85 58.27
N GLU A 326 -36.75 0.65 58.17
CA GLU A 326 -35.97 1.29 57.12
C GLU A 326 -35.30 0.21 56.27
N LEU A 327 -35.69 0.19 54.98
CA LEU A 327 -35.09 -0.60 53.91
C LEU A 327 -33.62 -0.21 53.76
N GLY A 328 -32.73 -0.91 54.46
CA GLY A 328 -31.36 -0.46 54.52
C GLY A 328 -30.31 -1.51 54.85
N THR A 329 -30.48 -2.78 54.51
CA THR A 329 -29.34 -3.72 54.36
C THR A 329 -29.82 -5.03 53.71
N LEU A 330 -29.96 -5.04 52.38
CA LEU A 330 -29.81 -6.28 51.61
C LEU A 330 -28.38 -6.30 51.07
N THR A 331 -27.67 -7.35 51.46
CA THR A 331 -26.24 -7.56 51.31
C THR A 331 -25.76 -7.51 49.85
N LEU A 332 -24.52 -7.05 49.66
CA LEU A 332 -23.79 -7.08 48.39
C LEU A 332 -23.83 -8.48 47.72
N GLU A 333 -23.94 -9.53 48.53
CA GLU A 333 -24.10 -10.94 48.14
C GLU A 333 -25.42 -11.22 47.39
N LEU A 334 -26.55 -10.68 47.84
CA LEU A 334 -27.85 -10.83 47.16
C LEU A 334 -27.91 -10.02 45.85
N ARG A 335 -27.20 -8.88 45.79
CA ARG A 335 -27.02 -8.12 44.55
C ARG A 335 -26.14 -8.86 43.54
N ARG A 336 -25.19 -9.69 44.01
CA ARG A 336 -24.36 -10.59 43.19
C ARG A 336 -25.13 -11.81 42.68
N LEU A 337 -26.03 -12.36 43.49
CA LEU A 337 -26.91 -13.48 43.13
C LEU A 337 -28.05 -13.06 42.18
N ALA A 338 -28.41 -11.77 42.15
CA ALA A 338 -29.43 -11.21 41.27
C ALA A 338 -28.88 -10.57 39.97
N MET A 339 -27.60 -10.74 39.64
CA MET A 339 -27.10 -10.43 38.30
C MET A 339 -27.23 -11.68 37.44
N ALA A 340 -27.98 -11.60 36.33
CA ALA A 340 -28.01 -12.66 35.34
C ALA A 340 -26.56 -12.96 34.89
N ALA A 341 -25.97 -14.03 35.41
CA ALA A 341 -24.60 -14.38 35.11
C ALA A 341 -24.49 -14.61 33.60
N VAL A 342 -23.69 -13.78 32.91
CA VAL A 342 -23.51 -13.84 31.46
C VAL A 342 -23.05 -15.25 31.09
N THR A 343 -23.94 -16.01 30.45
CA THR A 343 -23.66 -17.41 30.10
C THR A 343 -22.90 -17.50 28.77
N PRO A 344 -22.07 -18.56 28.56
CA PRO A 344 -21.42 -18.79 27.27
C PRO A 344 -22.40 -18.89 26.09
N GLN A 345 -23.63 -19.37 26.34
CA GLN A 345 -24.69 -19.44 25.33
C GLN A 345 -25.16 -18.04 24.90
N MET A 346 -25.33 -17.11 25.84
CA MET A 346 -25.69 -15.72 25.53
C MET A 346 -24.58 -15.03 24.72
N VAL A 347 -23.32 -15.26 25.08
CA VAL A 347 -22.17 -14.72 24.33
C VAL A 347 -22.15 -15.26 22.89
N LYS A 348 -22.40 -16.55 22.71
CA LYS A 348 -22.51 -17.18 21.39
C LYS A 348 -23.69 -16.58 20.60
N GLN A 349 -24.86 -16.46 21.21
CA GLN A 349 -26.04 -15.89 20.56
C GLN A 349 -25.81 -14.43 20.13
N LEU A 350 -25.12 -13.62 20.94
CA LEU A 350 -24.80 -12.25 20.58
C LEU A 350 -23.78 -12.19 19.44
N ARG A 351 -22.78 -13.08 19.45
CA ARG A 351 -21.83 -13.23 18.33
C ARG A 351 -22.55 -13.62 17.05
N ASP A 352 -23.42 -14.62 17.09
CA ASP A 352 -24.14 -15.11 15.91
C ASP A 352 -25.08 -14.03 15.34
N ARG A 353 -25.57 -13.09 16.17
CA ARG A 353 -26.38 -11.93 15.72
C ARG A 353 -25.56 -10.76 15.17
N THR A 354 -24.32 -10.58 15.60
CA THR A 354 -23.55 -9.33 15.37
C THR A 354 -22.23 -9.53 14.61
N ASP A 355 -21.80 -10.78 14.45
CA ASP A 355 -20.50 -11.21 13.94
C ASP A 355 -19.28 -10.63 14.68
N GLN A 356 -19.49 -10.05 15.88
CA GLN A 356 -18.42 -9.41 16.63
C GLN A 356 -17.47 -10.44 17.30
N PRO A 357 -16.22 -10.04 17.60
CA PRO A 357 -15.27 -10.91 18.29
C PRO A 357 -15.80 -11.37 19.65
N MET A 358 -15.64 -12.68 19.96
CA MET A 358 -16.22 -13.31 21.16
C MET A 358 -15.92 -12.56 22.47
N GLY A 359 -14.68 -12.06 22.63
CA GLY A 359 -14.29 -11.29 23.81
C GLY A 359 -15.03 -9.95 23.93
N LEU A 360 -15.35 -9.31 22.80
CA LEU A 360 -16.10 -8.06 22.78
C LEU A 360 -17.59 -8.32 23.06
N CYS A 361 -18.16 -9.41 22.55
CA CYS A 361 -19.53 -9.83 22.89
C CYS A 361 -19.69 -10.11 24.38
N LYS A 362 -18.71 -10.79 24.98
CA LYS A 362 -18.72 -11.03 26.44
C LYS A 362 -18.68 -9.72 27.21
N GLN A 363 -17.76 -8.83 26.86
CA GLN A 363 -17.65 -7.52 27.50
C GLN A 363 -18.95 -6.71 27.36
N ALA A 364 -19.57 -6.72 26.18
CA ALA A 364 -20.83 -6.02 25.95
C ALA A 364 -21.96 -6.54 26.85
N LEU A 365 -22.05 -7.86 27.05
CA LEU A 365 -23.02 -8.48 27.94
C LEU A 365 -22.71 -8.23 29.42
N ASP A 366 -21.44 -8.19 29.81
CA ASP A 366 -21.02 -7.87 31.17
C ASP A 366 -21.43 -6.42 31.52
N GLU A 367 -21.18 -5.47 30.60
CA GLU A 367 -21.53 -4.04 30.75
C GLU A 367 -23.04 -3.78 30.65
N SER A 368 -23.78 -4.62 29.91
CA SER A 368 -25.24 -4.52 29.78
C SER A 368 -26.01 -5.36 30.80
N THR A 369 -25.32 -6.00 31.75
CA THR A 369 -25.94 -6.89 32.76
C THR A 369 -26.77 -8.02 32.15
N GLY A 370 -26.31 -8.57 31.02
CA GLY A 370 -26.94 -9.69 30.31
C GLY A 370 -28.09 -9.30 29.38
N ASP A 371 -28.42 -8.01 29.25
CA ASP A 371 -29.44 -7.51 28.32
C ASP A 371 -28.90 -7.49 26.89
N MET A 372 -29.54 -8.25 25.99
CA MET A 372 -29.08 -8.46 24.61
C MET A 372 -29.19 -7.20 23.75
N GLU A 373 -30.27 -6.42 23.89
CA GLU A 373 -30.48 -5.24 23.05
C GLU A 373 -29.56 -4.10 23.51
N LYS A 374 -29.40 -3.93 24.83
CA LYS A 374 -28.41 -2.99 25.38
C LYS A 374 -26.96 -3.39 25.04
N ALA A 375 -26.66 -4.69 24.95
CA ALA A 375 -25.35 -5.15 24.51
C ALA A 375 -25.08 -4.76 23.04
N ILE A 376 -26.09 -4.84 22.17
CA ILE A 376 -25.99 -4.42 20.77
C ILE A 376 -25.77 -2.90 20.69
N GLU A 377 -26.54 -2.09 21.43
CA GLU A 377 -26.35 -0.64 21.49
C GLU A 377 -24.94 -0.27 21.99
N TRP A 378 -24.45 -0.99 23.01
CA TRP A 378 -23.10 -0.81 23.51
C TRP A 378 -22.04 -1.11 22.44
N LEU A 379 -22.21 -2.22 21.69
CA LEU A 379 -21.32 -2.58 20.58
C LEU A 379 -21.31 -1.52 19.48
N GLN A 380 -22.47 -1.00 19.10
CA GLN A 380 -22.59 0.10 18.13
C GLN A 380 -21.80 1.33 18.60
N LYS A 381 -21.94 1.71 19.87
CA LYS A 381 -21.18 2.83 20.46
C LYS A 381 -19.67 2.58 20.45
N GLN A 382 -19.21 1.34 20.66
CA GLN A 382 -17.79 1.01 20.56
C GLN A 382 -17.29 1.04 19.11
N ASN A 383 -18.10 0.57 18.16
CA ASN A 383 -17.77 0.58 16.74
C ASN A 383 -17.59 2.01 16.22
N SER A 384 -18.49 2.93 16.57
CA SER A 384 -18.36 4.36 16.23
C SER A 384 -17.07 4.97 16.79
N LYS A 385 -16.75 4.72 18.07
CA LYS A 385 -15.46 5.13 18.67
C LYS A 385 -14.25 4.51 17.95
N MET A 386 -14.38 3.27 17.48
CA MET A 386 -13.33 2.55 16.77
C MET A 386 -13.04 3.17 15.41
N THR A 387 -14.08 3.56 14.69
CA THR A 387 -14.01 4.28 13.41
C THR A 387 -13.36 5.65 13.59
N ALA A 388 -13.79 6.43 14.58
CA ALA A 388 -13.21 7.75 14.87
C ALA A 388 -11.69 7.68 15.16
N LYS A 389 -11.23 6.66 15.90
CA LYS A 389 -9.80 6.46 16.18
C LYS A 389 -8.95 6.15 14.94
N ARG A 390 -9.57 5.75 13.83
CA ARG A 390 -8.88 5.34 12.60
C ARG A 390 -9.00 6.36 11.49
N GLU A 391 -9.64 7.52 11.71
CA GLU A 391 -9.89 8.52 10.66
C GLU A 391 -8.60 8.96 9.92
N GLY A 392 -7.45 9.00 10.61
CA GLY A 392 -6.16 9.34 10.00
C GLY A 392 -5.51 8.24 9.14
N ASN A 393 -6.06 7.02 9.08
CA ASN A 393 -5.48 5.93 8.30
C ASN A 393 -5.72 6.11 6.79
N GLU A 394 -4.74 5.71 5.98
CA GLU A 394 -4.86 5.75 4.52
C GLU A 394 -5.66 4.55 4.00
N THR A 395 -6.55 4.78 3.02
CA THR A 395 -7.35 3.73 2.38
C THR A 395 -7.07 3.70 0.87
N ALA A 396 -6.10 2.87 0.47
CA ALA A 396 -5.66 2.74 -0.92
C ALA A 396 -6.29 1.53 -1.64
N GLU A 397 -6.80 0.57 -0.87
CA GLU A 397 -7.42 -0.67 -1.37
C GLU A 397 -8.95 -0.55 -1.31
N GLY A 398 -9.69 -1.50 -1.90
CA GLY A 398 -11.15 -1.41 -1.92
C GLY A 398 -11.84 -2.34 -2.92
N ARG A 399 -13.15 -2.13 -3.07
CA ARG A 399 -14.02 -2.86 -3.98
C ARG A 399 -15.09 -1.95 -4.59
N ILE A 400 -15.43 -2.20 -5.85
CA ILE A 400 -16.57 -1.56 -6.52
C ILE A 400 -17.82 -2.41 -6.33
N GLY A 401 -18.91 -1.77 -5.94
CA GLY A 401 -20.25 -2.36 -5.91
C GLY A 401 -21.08 -1.84 -7.06
N VAL A 402 -21.86 -2.73 -7.68
CA VAL A 402 -22.81 -2.38 -8.73
C VAL A 402 -24.14 -3.02 -8.42
N PHE A 403 -25.21 -2.25 -8.55
CA PHE A 403 -26.58 -2.73 -8.48
C PHE A 403 -27.39 -2.14 -9.64
N ALA A 404 -28.18 -2.97 -10.30
CA ALA A 404 -29.07 -2.56 -11.38
C ALA A 404 -30.41 -3.27 -11.18
N ASP A 405 -31.49 -2.48 -11.19
CA ASP A 405 -32.87 -2.96 -11.11
C ASP A 405 -33.65 -2.37 -12.29
N ASN A 406 -33.85 -3.21 -13.30
CA ASN A 406 -34.55 -2.84 -14.52
C ASN A 406 -36.08 -2.75 -14.32
N ALA A 407 -36.64 -3.35 -13.27
CA ALA A 407 -38.06 -3.20 -12.95
C ALA A 407 -38.34 -1.82 -12.35
N ALA A 408 -37.47 -1.35 -11.46
CA ALA A 408 -37.52 0.00 -10.91
C ALA A 408 -36.87 1.06 -11.82
N LYS A 409 -36.20 0.65 -12.90
CA LYS A 409 -35.42 1.51 -13.81
C LYS A 409 -34.39 2.38 -13.07
N VAL A 410 -33.68 1.76 -12.12
CA VAL A 410 -32.61 2.41 -11.34
C VAL A 410 -31.34 1.57 -11.36
N ALA A 411 -30.19 2.23 -11.31
CA ALA A 411 -28.91 1.57 -11.08
C ALA A 411 -27.98 2.46 -10.27
N ALA A 412 -27.05 1.85 -9.56
CA ALA A 412 -26.00 2.56 -8.86
C ALA A 412 -24.68 1.81 -8.87
N ILE A 413 -23.61 2.59 -8.81
CA ILE A 413 -22.24 2.12 -8.66
C ILE A 413 -21.59 2.84 -7.48
N VAL A 414 -20.87 2.10 -6.64
CA VAL A 414 -20.24 2.61 -5.42
C VAL A 414 -18.78 2.20 -5.37
N GLU A 415 -17.90 3.08 -4.89
CA GLU A 415 -16.51 2.74 -4.57
C GLU A 415 -16.33 2.70 -3.05
N MET A 416 -16.15 1.50 -2.51
CA MET A 416 -15.78 1.29 -1.11
C MET A 416 -14.26 1.13 -1.01
N ARG A 417 -13.64 1.88 -0.09
CA ARG A 417 -12.20 1.81 0.19
C ARG A 417 -11.90 1.25 1.57
N CYS A 418 -10.79 0.56 1.71
CA CYS A 418 -10.26 0.01 2.95
C CYS A 418 -8.71 0.10 3.01
N GLU A 419 -8.14 -0.27 4.15
CA GLU A 419 -6.69 -0.19 4.38
C GLU A 419 -5.92 -1.31 3.64
N SER A 420 -6.47 -2.52 3.59
CA SER A 420 -5.75 -3.70 3.10
C SER A 420 -6.52 -4.53 2.06
N ALA A 421 -5.77 -5.10 1.10
CA ALA A 421 -6.33 -5.96 0.06
C ALA A 421 -7.02 -7.24 0.57
N PRO A 422 -6.57 -7.89 1.67
CA PRO A 422 -7.32 -9.00 2.27
C PRO A 422 -8.72 -8.59 2.74
N SER A 423 -8.88 -7.42 3.35
CA SER A 423 -10.18 -6.91 3.78
C SER A 423 -11.12 -6.68 2.61
N ALA A 424 -10.61 -6.13 1.50
CA ALA A 424 -11.38 -5.92 0.27
C ALA A 424 -11.99 -7.21 -0.34
N LYS A 425 -11.40 -8.37 -0.01
CA LYS A 425 -11.82 -9.70 -0.50
C LYS A 425 -12.64 -10.49 0.51
N SER A 426 -12.80 -9.98 1.73
CA SER A 426 -13.58 -10.65 2.77
C SER A 426 -15.07 -10.67 2.43
N ASP A 427 -15.77 -11.75 2.77
CA ASP A 427 -17.20 -11.90 2.48
C ASP A 427 -18.03 -10.76 3.10
N GLN A 428 -17.66 -10.30 4.29
CA GLN A 428 -18.30 -9.19 4.99
C GLN A 428 -18.16 -7.86 4.22
N PHE A 429 -16.97 -7.59 3.66
CA PHE A 429 -16.74 -6.38 2.87
C PHE A 429 -17.43 -6.45 1.50
N VAL A 430 -17.46 -7.64 0.88
CA VAL A 430 -18.18 -7.88 -0.37
C VAL A 430 -19.68 -7.65 -0.17
N ALA A 431 -20.26 -8.21 0.90
CA ALA A 431 -21.66 -8.02 1.26
C ALA A 431 -21.98 -6.54 1.56
N LEU A 432 -21.15 -5.87 2.36
CA LEU A 432 -21.28 -4.44 2.63
C LEU A 432 -21.33 -3.62 1.33
N THR A 433 -20.39 -3.86 0.43
CA THR A 433 -20.29 -3.12 -0.83
C THR A 433 -21.53 -3.34 -1.72
N ALA A 434 -22.11 -4.54 -1.70
CA ALA A 434 -23.36 -4.84 -2.41
C ALA A 434 -24.59 -4.18 -1.76
N ASP A 435 -24.67 -4.19 -0.42
CA ASP A 435 -25.75 -3.54 0.33
C ASP A 435 -25.75 -2.02 0.06
N LEU A 436 -24.57 -1.40 0.02
CA LEU A 436 -24.42 0.02 -0.27
C LEU A 436 -24.76 0.38 -1.71
N ALA A 437 -24.46 -0.50 -2.68
CA ALA A 437 -24.90 -0.29 -4.06
C ALA A 437 -26.43 -0.31 -4.18
N LYS A 438 -27.11 -1.19 -3.44
CA LYS A 438 -28.59 -1.20 -3.36
C LYS A 438 -29.13 0.07 -2.72
N ALA A 439 -28.56 0.49 -1.59
CA ALA A 439 -28.94 1.73 -0.92
C ALA A 439 -28.77 2.95 -1.84
N ALA A 440 -27.63 3.04 -2.52
CA ALA A 440 -27.32 4.09 -3.47
C ALA A 440 -28.23 4.10 -4.71
N ALA A 441 -28.89 2.99 -5.05
CA ALA A 441 -29.89 2.97 -6.12
C ALA A 441 -31.28 3.43 -5.64
N ALA A 442 -31.59 3.24 -4.36
CA ALA A 442 -32.85 3.67 -3.75
C ALA A 442 -32.85 5.14 -3.28
N THR A 443 -31.66 5.72 -3.08
CA THR A 443 -31.50 7.09 -2.60
C THR A 443 -32.05 8.15 -3.55
N LYS A 444 -32.45 9.30 -2.98
CA LYS A 444 -32.74 10.54 -3.72
C LYS A 444 -31.60 11.57 -3.62
N THR A 445 -30.55 11.24 -2.89
CA THR A 445 -29.44 12.15 -2.59
C THR A 445 -28.31 11.97 -3.60
N ALA A 446 -27.52 13.02 -3.82
CA ALA A 446 -26.44 13.02 -4.81
C ALA A 446 -25.04 12.95 -4.17
N ASP A 447 -24.93 13.20 -2.86
CA ASP A 447 -23.65 13.30 -2.15
C ASP A 447 -23.50 12.18 -1.10
N VAL A 448 -22.24 11.81 -0.84
CA VAL A 448 -21.91 10.71 0.07
C VAL A 448 -22.39 10.99 1.49
N ALA A 449 -22.28 12.22 1.99
CA ALA A 449 -22.61 12.54 3.37
C ALA A 449 -24.10 12.33 3.65
N SER A 450 -24.96 12.72 2.71
CA SER A 450 -26.40 12.48 2.79
C SER A 450 -26.74 10.99 2.71
N LEU A 451 -26.05 10.22 1.85
CA LEU A 451 -26.27 8.77 1.77
C LEU A 451 -25.86 8.05 3.07
N LEU A 452 -24.83 8.52 3.78
CA LEU A 452 -24.38 7.89 5.04
C LEU A 452 -25.45 7.90 6.14
N VAL A 453 -26.35 8.89 6.14
CA VAL A 453 -27.43 8.99 7.13
C VAL A 453 -28.74 8.33 6.69
N GLU A 454 -28.81 7.79 5.47
CA GLU A 454 -30.00 7.10 4.99
C GLU A 454 -30.24 5.76 5.69
N PRO A 455 -31.50 5.36 5.86
CA PRO A 455 -31.86 4.10 6.51
C PRO A 455 -31.41 2.89 5.65
N LEU A 456 -30.76 1.93 6.30
CA LEU A 456 -30.38 0.65 5.72
C LEU A 456 -30.57 -0.47 6.75
N GLY A 457 -31.63 -1.27 6.58
CA GLY A 457 -32.00 -2.30 7.54
C GLY A 457 -32.44 -1.72 8.89
N GLY A 458 -31.87 -2.22 10.00
CA GLY A 458 -32.17 -1.75 11.36
C GLY A 458 -31.39 -0.52 11.83
N GLY A 459 -30.75 0.22 10.91
CA GLY A 459 -29.93 1.39 11.23
C GLY A 459 -29.71 2.28 10.00
N THR A 460 -28.58 2.99 9.96
CA THR A 460 -28.18 3.80 8.79
C THR A 460 -27.08 3.12 7.98
N VAL A 461 -26.83 3.64 6.77
CA VAL A 461 -25.65 3.29 5.97
C VAL A 461 -24.36 3.42 6.78
N GLN A 462 -24.19 4.50 7.53
CA GLN A 462 -23.03 4.71 8.40
C GLN A 462 -22.93 3.61 9.47
N THR A 463 -24.03 3.29 10.15
CA THR A 463 -24.06 2.23 11.17
C THR A 463 -23.70 0.86 10.59
N ARG A 464 -24.10 0.59 9.34
CA ARG A 464 -23.74 -0.65 8.62
C ARG A 464 -22.24 -0.72 8.32
N ILE A 465 -21.62 0.39 7.89
CA ILE A 465 -20.16 0.48 7.69
C ILE A 465 -19.44 0.26 9.02
N GLU A 466 -19.85 0.95 10.08
CA GLU A 466 -19.25 0.85 11.41
C GLU A 466 -19.35 -0.57 12.00
N ALA A 467 -20.46 -1.27 11.76
CA ALA A 467 -20.60 -2.66 12.18
C ALA A 467 -19.51 -3.57 11.59
N VAL A 468 -19.24 -3.43 10.29
CA VAL A 468 -18.20 -4.21 9.58
C VAL A 468 -16.80 -3.78 10.00
N VAL A 469 -16.57 -2.48 10.24
CA VAL A 469 -15.33 -1.98 10.86
C VAL A 469 -15.11 -2.60 12.24
N GLY A 470 -16.15 -2.79 13.04
CA GLY A 470 -16.06 -3.47 14.34
C GLY A 470 -15.53 -4.91 14.25
N VAL A 471 -15.91 -5.62 13.18
CA VAL A 471 -15.50 -7.00 12.95
C VAL A 471 -14.09 -7.10 12.36
N ILE A 472 -13.83 -6.41 11.26
CA ILE A 472 -12.57 -6.49 10.50
C ILE A 472 -11.46 -5.64 11.15
N ARG A 473 -11.82 -4.58 11.87
CA ARG A 473 -10.94 -3.66 12.61
C ARG A 473 -10.01 -2.79 11.77
N GLU A 474 -10.40 -2.52 10.53
CA GLU A 474 -9.74 -1.59 9.60
C GLU A 474 -10.66 -0.44 9.22
N LYS A 475 -10.10 0.72 8.85
CA LYS A 475 -10.85 1.84 8.30
C LYS A 475 -11.51 1.43 6.99
N MET A 476 -12.79 1.75 6.86
CA MET A 476 -13.57 1.59 5.65
C MET A 476 -14.33 2.87 5.36
N VAL A 477 -14.34 3.28 4.10
CA VAL A 477 -14.98 4.55 3.68
C VAL A 477 -15.71 4.34 2.36
N LEU A 478 -16.94 4.82 2.29
CA LEU A 478 -17.63 5.03 1.03
C LEU A 478 -17.01 6.25 0.35
N HIS A 479 -16.23 6.03 -0.70
CA HIS A 479 -15.44 7.09 -1.32
C HIS A 479 -16.28 7.96 -2.27
N ARG A 480 -17.09 7.30 -3.09
CA ARG A 480 -18.02 7.94 -4.04
C ARG A 480 -19.08 6.95 -4.46
N PHE A 481 -20.19 7.48 -4.97
CA PHE A 481 -21.18 6.69 -5.69
C PHE A 481 -21.73 7.49 -6.86
N GLN A 482 -22.40 6.81 -7.78
CA GLN A 482 -23.20 7.43 -8.82
C GLN A 482 -24.48 6.64 -9.04
N LYS A 483 -25.60 7.35 -9.02
CA LYS A 483 -26.93 6.83 -9.32
C LYS A 483 -27.33 7.16 -10.76
N LEU A 484 -28.10 6.27 -11.37
CA LEU A 484 -28.67 6.41 -12.70
C LEU A 484 -30.16 6.03 -12.64
N ASP A 485 -31.03 6.85 -13.26
CA ASP A 485 -32.49 6.71 -13.22
C ASP A 485 -33.08 6.74 -14.65
N GLY A 486 -34.13 5.96 -14.90
CA GLY A 486 -34.98 6.07 -16.10
C GLY A 486 -34.55 5.29 -17.35
N GLY A 487 -33.41 4.58 -17.31
CA GLY A 487 -32.90 3.77 -18.41
C GLY A 487 -33.10 2.25 -18.24
N VAL A 488 -32.56 1.49 -19.19
CA VAL A 488 -32.34 0.04 -19.09
C VAL A 488 -30.86 -0.19 -18.78
N TYR A 489 -30.57 -0.89 -17.70
CA TYR A 489 -29.25 -0.98 -17.12
C TYR A 489 -28.62 -2.36 -17.19
N GLY A 490 -27.32 -2.35 -17.49
CA GLY A 490 -26.42 -3.51 -17.35
C GLY A 490 -25.36 -3.25 -16.30
N GLY A 491 -25.11 -4.22 -15.43
CA GLY A 491 -24.09 -4.13 -14.39
C GLY A 491 -23.05 -5.24 -14.48
N TYR A 492 -21.78 -4.89 -14.29
CA TYR A 492 -20.71 -5.88 -14.14
C TYR A 492 -19.68 -5.42 -13.11
N VAL A 493 -19.23 -6.35 -12.27
CA VAL A 493 -18.09 -6.18 -11.37
C VAL A 493 -17.07 -7.26 -11.74
N HIS A 494 -15.82 -6.86 -11.96
CA HIS A 494 -14.76 -7.82 -12.25
C HIS A 494 -14.55 -8.74 -11.05
N HIS A 495 -14.08 -9.98 -11.31
CA HIS A 495 -13.98 -11.02 -10.28
C HIS A 495 -13.18 -10.60 -9.04
N ASP A 496 -12.14 -9.79 -9.21
CA ASP A 496 -11.32 -9.25 -8.13
C ASP A 496 -11.96 -8.05 -7.40
N GLY A 497 -13.04 -7.48 -7.93
CA GLY A 497 -13.74 -6.31 -7.39
C GLY A 497 -13.09 -4.97 -7.69
N SER A 498 -11.98 -4.93 -8.44
CA SER A 498 -11.19 -3.71 -8.65
C SER A 498 -11.81 -2.75 -9.66
N VAL A 499 -12.68 -3.26 -10.54
CA VAL A 499 -13.39 -2.51 -11.58
C VAL A 499 -14.86 -2.89 -11.57
N GLY A 500 -15.72 -1.88 -11.65
CA GLY A 500 -17.15 -2.07 -11.88
C GLY A 500 -17.66 -1.12 -12.96
N VAL A 501 -18.71 -1.55 -13.65
CA VAL A 501 -19.33 -0.84 -14.76
C VAL A 501 -20.84 -0.91 -14.64
N VAL A 502 -21.48 0.21 -14.91
CA VAL A 502 -22.91 0.29 -15.24
C VAL A 502 -23.07 0.90 -16.62
N ILE A 503 -23.78 0.23 -17.53
CA ILE A 503 -24.17 0.77 -18.83
C ILE A 503 -25.65 1.16 -18.80
N GLU A 504 -25.97 2.34 -19.34
CA GLU A 504 -27.32 2.81 -19.59
C GLU A 504 -27.64 2.67 -21.08
N CYS A 505 -28.75 2.00 -21.37
CA CYS A 505 -29.31 1.84 -22.71
C CYS A 505 -30.74 2.38 -22.76
N LYS A 506 -31.14 2.85 -23.95
CA LYS A 506 -32.55 3.06 -24.32
C LYS A 506 -33.12 1.76 -24.86
N GLY A 507 -34.37 1.45 -24.52
CA GLY A 507 -35.14 0.33 -25.04
C GLY A 507 -36.30 -0.05 -24.12
N GLU A 508 -37.12 -0.99 -24.55
CA GLU A 508 -38.32 -1.42 -23.80
C GLU A 508 -38.03 -2.59 -22.85
N THR A 509 -37.27 -3.58 -23.30
CA THR A 509 -37.01 -4.83 -22.57
C THR A 509 -35.52 -5.00 -22.29
N ALA A 510 -35.16 -5.24 -21.03
CA ALA A 510 -33.79 -5.54 -20.65
C ALA A 510 -33.36 -6.92 -21.19
N ASN A 511 -32.14 -6.99 -21.73
CA ASN A 511 -31.46 -8.25 -22.02
C ASN A 511 -30.28 -8.38 -21.05
N ASP A 512 -30.54 -8.92 -19.87
CA ASP A 512 -29.58 -8.94 -18.76
C ASP A 512 -28.26 -9.64 -19.12
N GLU A 513 -28.32 -10.72 -19.91
CA GLU A 513 -27.13 -11.46 -20.35
C GLU A 513 -26.26 -10.61 -21.29
N LEU A 514 -26.87 -10.00 -22.32
CA LEU A 514 -26.15 -9.13 -23.25
C LEU A 514 -25.59 -7.89 -22.55
N LEU A 515 -26.40 -7.25 -21.69
CA LEU A 515 -26.03 -6.05 -20.97
C LEU A 515 -24.86 -6.30 -20.00
N ARG A 516 -24.83 -7.48 -19.37
CA ARG A 516 -23.69 -7.92 -18.55
C ARG A 516 -22.44 -8.16 -19.38
N ASP A 517 -22.55 -8.77 -20.56
CA ASP A 517 -21.42 -9.00 -21.46
C ASP A 517 -20.84 -7.69 -22.01
N VAL A 518 -21.70 -6.72 -22.33
CA VAL A 518 -21.28 -5.38 -22.75
C VAL A 518 -20.61 -4.63 -21.58
N ALA A 519 -21.16 -4.72 -20.37
CA ALA A 519 -20.52 -4.13 -19.19
C ALA A 519 -19.14 -4.76 -18.89
N ALA A 520 -18.99 -6.08 -19.09
CA ALA A 520 -17.70 -6.77 -19.00
C ALA A 520 -16.72 -6.31 -20.10
N HIS A 521 -17.21 -6.10 -21.32
CA HIS A 521 -16.43 -5.54 -22.43
C HIS A 521 -15.89 -4.13 -22.09
N ILE A 522 -16.74 -3.23 -21.59
CA ILE A 522 -16.34 -1.90 -21.12
C ILE A 522 -15.29 -2.00 -20.00
N ALA A 523 -15.47 -2.94 -19.06
CA ALA A 523 -14.53 -3.12 -17.96
C ALA A 523 -13.12 -3.45 -18.47
N ALA A 524 -13.03 -4.26 -19.54
CA ALA A 524 -11.80 -4.73 -20.16
C ALA A 524 -11.14 -3.71 -21.12
N LEU A 525 -11.91 -3.08 -22.00
CA LEU A 525 -11.37 -2.20 -23.05
C LEU A 525 -11.34 -0.72 -22.67
N ASN A 526 -12.14 -0.30 -21.68
CA ASN A 526 -12.19 1.09 -21.20
C ASN A 526 -12.33 2.12 -22.35
N PRO A 527 -13.36 2.02 -23.21
CA PRO A 527 -13.62 3.06 -24.20
C PRO A 527 -13.86 4.41 -23.50
N PRO A 528 -13.46 5.53 -24.13
CA PRO A 528 -13.81 6.87 -23.65
C PRO A 528 -15.24 7.32 -24.00
N TYR A 529 -15.83 6.81 -25.10
CA TYR A 529 -17.15 7.27 -25.59
C TYR A 529 -18.12 6.11 -25.77
N ALA A 530 -19.42 6.34 -25.53
CA ALA A 530 -20.47 5.34 -25.71
C ALA A 530 -20.92 5.24 -27.18
N VAL A 531 -21.21 6.39 -27.79
CA VAL A 531 -21.63 6.51 -29.19
C VAL A 531 -20.79 7.52 -29.95
N THR A 532 -20.82 7.45 -31.28
CA THR A 532 -20.01 8.30 -32.16
C THR A 532 -20.38 9.78 -32.06
N SER A 533 -21.63 10.10 -31.72
CA SER A 533 -22.10 11.47 -31.49
C SER A 533 -21.50 12.12 -30.26
N ASP A 534 -21.00 11.35 -29.30
CA ASP A 534 -20.41 11.88 -28.07
C ASP A 534 -18.94 12.28 -28.25
N VAL A 535 -18.33 11.93 -29.40
CA VAL A 535 -16.94 12.24 -29.68
C VAL A 535 -16.81 13.73 -30.00
N PRO A 536 -16.04 14.51 -29.20
CA PRO A 536 -15.85 15.93 -29.45
C PRO A 536 -15.23 16.21 -30.82
N ALA A 537 -15.63 17.31 -31.46
CA ALA A 537 -15.20 17.64 -32.82
C ALA A 537 -13.68 17.80 -32.95
N ASP A 538 -13.01 18.32 -31.92
CA ASP A 538 -11.55 18.44 -31.84
C ASP A 538 -10.85 17.07 -31.81
N VAL A 539 -11.43 16.08 -31.14
CA VAL A 539 -10.93 14.70 -31.14
C VAL A 539 -11.10 14.09 -32.52
N VAL A 540 -12.25 14.29 -33.17
CA VAL A 540 -12.49 13.82 -34.54
C VAL A 540 -11.48 14.42 -35.51
N GLU A 541 -11.23 15.74 -35.45
CA GLU A 541 -10.26 16.41 -36.31
C GLU A 541 -8.83 15.94 -36.03
N LYS A 542 -8.48 15.69 -34.77
CA LYS A 542 -7.19 15.10 -34.40
C LYS A 542 -7.03 13.69 -34.98
N GLU A 543 -8.02 12.83 -34.87
CA GLU A 543 -7.98 11.47 -35.43
C GLU A 543 -7.90 11.51 -36.97
N LYS A 544 -8.64 12.40 -37.64
CA LYS A 544 -8.51 12.63 -39.08
C LYS A 544 -7.09 13.09 -39.47
N GLY A 545 -6.49 13.98 -38.68
CA GLY A 545 -5.12 14.44 -38.87
C GLY A 545 -4.09 13.32 -38.76
N LEU A 546 -4.27 12.43 -37.78
CA LEU A 546 -3.43 11.22 -37.62
C LEU A 546 -3.60 10.25 -38.79
N VAL A 547 -4.83 10.02 -39.26
CA VAL A 547 -5.09 9.18 -40.43
C VAL A 547 -4.41 9.75 -41.67
N LYS A 548 -4.48 11.07 -41.88
CA LYS A 548 -3.81 11.75 -42.99
C LYS A 548 -2.29 11.59 -42.92
N ALA A 549 -1.69 11.83 -41.76
CA ALA A 549 -0.26 11.61 -41.55
C ALA A 549 0.16 10.13 -41.79
N ASP A 550 -0.64 9.17 -41.30
CA ASP A 550 -0.42 7.73 -41.53
C ASP A 550 -0.59 7.33 -43.00
N MET A 551 -1.33 8.11 -43.80
CA MET A 551 -1.48 7.88 -45.24
C MET A 551 -0.31 8.44 -46.03
N ASP A 552 0.14 9.65 -45.70
CA ASP A 552 1.26 10.33 -46.34
C ASP A 552 2.59 9.61 -46.07
N ALA A 553 2.73 8.98 -44.90
CA ALA A 553 3.92 8.23 -44.50
C ALA A 553 4.02 6.82 -45.13
N ASP A 554 2.94 6.28 -45.70
CA ASP A 554 2.94 4.92 -46.29
C ASP A 554 3.32 4.98 -47.77
N PRO A 555 4.51 4.47 -48.18
CA PRO A 555 4.99 4.55 -49.55
C PRO A 555 4.06 3.86 -50.57
N LYS A 556 3.21 2.93 -50.10
CA LYS A 556 2.22 2.23 -50.95
C LYS A 556 1.06 3.11 -51.37
N ASN A 557 0.92 4.31 -50.82
CA ASN A 557 -0.14 5.26 -51.18
C ASN A 557 0.30 6.27 -52.24
N ALA A 558 1.60 6.34 -52.54
CA ALA A 558 2.11 7.17 -53.62
C ALA A 558 1.57 6.69 -54.98
N GLY A 559 0.97 7.61 -55.75
CA GLY A 559 0.46 7.34 -57.10
C GLY A 559 -0.96 6.76 -57.18
N LYS A 560 -1.68 6.61 -56.05
CA LYS A 560 -3.10 6.21 -56.07
C LYS A 560 -4.02 7.40 -56.42
N PRO A 561 -5.09 7.20 -57.20
CA PRO A 561 -6.09 8.23 -57.46
C PRO A 561 -6.79 8.72 -56.19
N ALA A 562 -7.24 10.00 -56.18
CA ALA A 562 -7.80 10.66 -55.00
C ALA A 562 -9.02 9.93 -54.40
N ASN A 563 -9.91 9.39 -55.23
CA ASN A 563 -11.07 8.61 -54.79
C ASN A 563 -10.71 7.31 -54.04
N ILE A 564 -9.56 6.70 -54.34
CA ILE A 564 -9.05 5.52 -53.62
C ILE A 564 -8.45 5.94 -52.29
N LEU A 565 -7.73 7.06 -52.26
CA LEU A 565 -7.16 7.62 -51.03
C LEU A 565 -8.25 8.00 -50.03
N GLU A 566 -9.34 8.64 -50.47
CA GLU A 566 -10.49 8.94 -49.62
C GLU A 566 -11.11 7.69 -49.00
N LYS A 567 -11.33 6.63 -49.79
CA LYS A 567 -11.83 5.34 -49.27
C LYS A 567 -10.89 4.69 -48.25
N ILE A 568 -9.57 4.82 -48.44
CA ILE A 568 -8.58 4.34 -47.47
C ILE A 568 -8.62 5.18 -46.19
N ALA A 569 -8.74 6.50 -46.30
CA ALA A 569 -8.85 7.42 -45.18
C ALA A 569 -10.10 7.08 -44.34
N GLU A 570 -11.24 6.91 -44.99
CA GLU A 570 -12.51 6.53 -44.36
C GLU A 570 -12.38 5.18 -43.63
N GLY A 571 -11.77 4.18 -44.27
CA GLY A 571 -11.51 2.88 -43.67
C GLY A 571 -10.62 2.96 -42.42
N LYS A 572 -9.50 3.70 -42.49
CA LYS A 572 -8.59 3.92 -41.36
C LYS A 572 -9.27 4.69 -40.22
N LEU A 573 -10.05 5.72 -40.55
CA LEU A 573 -10.82 6.49 -39.57
C LEU A 573 -11.83 5.61 -38.85
N ARG A 574 -12.55 4.73 -39.57
CA ARG A 574 -13.46 3.76 -38.97
C ARG A 574 -12.73 2.81 -38.00
N THR A 575 -11.54 2.33 -38.35
CA THR A 575 -10.72 1.52 -37.44
C THR A 575 -10.35 2.29 -36.18
N ARG A 576 -9.94 3.56 -36.30
CA ARG A 576 -9.62 4.41 -35.14
C ARG A 576 -10.85 4.65 -34.26
N LEU A 577 -12.00 4.96 -34.85
CA LEU A 577 -13.26 5.13 -34.12
C LEU A 577 -13.67 3.85 -33.40
N SER A 578 -13.47 2.67 -34.01
CA SER A 578 -13.72 1.38 -33.37
C SER A 578 -12.80 1.06 -32.18
N GLU A 579 -11.73 1.82 -31.97
CA GLU A 579 -10.88 1.69 -30.77
C GLU A 579 -11.41 2.56 -29.61
N ILE A 580 -12.08 3.68 -29.89
CA ILE A 580 -12.45 4.69 -28.88
C ILE A 580 -13.95 4.78 -28.59
N VAL A 581 -14.81 4.31 -29.50
CA VAL A 581 -16.26 4.36 -29.36
C VAL A 581 -16.81 2.97 -29.09
N LEU A 582 -17.52 2.81 -27.97
CA LEU A 582 -18.10 1.52 -27.57
C LEU A 582 -19.00 0.94 -28.66
N SER A 583 -19.93 1.71 -29.24
CA SER A 583 -20.86 1.20 -30.28
C SER A 583 -20.16 0.56 -31.48
N GLU A 584 -18.97 1.06 -31.82
CA GLU A 584 -18.16 0.61 -32.96
C GLU A 584 -17.20 -0.53 -32.61
N GLN A 585 -16.95 -0.77 -31.32
CA GLN A 585 -16.03 -1.81 -30.86
C GLN A 585 -16.55 -3.21 -31.21
N PRO A 586 -15.69 -4.13 -31.70
CA PRO A 586 -16.05 -5.53 -31.82
C PRO A 586 -16.23 -6.15 -30.43
N MET A 587 -17.30 -6.94 -30.24
CA MET A 587 -17.55 -7.61 -28.97
C MET A 587 -16.33 -8.46 -28.54
N ALA A 588 -15.93 -8.34 -27.26
CA ALA A 588 -14.71 -8.97 -26.76
C ALA A 588 -14.77 -10.50 -26.78
N ASN A 589 -15.97 -11.07 -26.58
CA ASN A 589 -16.21 -12.50 -26.67
C ASN A 589 -16.61 -12.87 -28.10
N SER A 590 -15.62 -12.99 -28.98
CA SER A 590 -15.84 -13.32 -30.40
C SER A 590 -16.44 -14.71 -30.63
N GLY A 591 -16.32 -15.63 -29.66
CA GLY A 591 -16.95 -16.95 -29.73
C GLY A 591 -18.47 -16.87 -29.58
N LYS A 592 -18.96 -15.97 -28.71
CA LYS A 592 -20.39 -15.73 -28.51
C LYS A 592 -20.97 -14.71 -29.51
N TYR A 593 -20.16 -13.74 -29.93
CA TYR A 593 -20.55 -12.65 -30.83
C TYR A 593 -19.59 -12.55 -32.02
N PRO A 594 -19.65 -13.49 -32.97
CA PRO A 594 -18.73 -13.50 -34.11
C PRO A 594 -18.98 -12.29 -35.01
N ASN A 595 -17.92 -11.53 -35.31
CA ASN A 595 -17.93 -10.36 -36.20
C ASN A 595 -19.04 -9.32 -35.89
N THR A 596 -19.49 -9.25 -34.64
CA THR A 596 -20.57 -8.34 -34.23
C THR A 596 -19.98 -7.20 -33.39
N SER A 597 -20.29 -5.95 -33.72
CA SER A 597 -19.95 -4.80 -32.86
C SER A 597 -20.90 -4.73 -31.67
N VAL A 598 -20.51 -4.03 -30.61
CA VAL A 598 -21.37 -3.80 -29.44
C VAL A 598 -22.68 -3.14 -29.85
N GLY A 599 -22.61 -2.09 -30.69
CA GLY A 599 -23.80 -1.39 -31.18
C GLY A 599 -24.72 -2.29 -32.00
N ALA A 600 -24.18 -3.16 -32.85
CA ALA A 600 -24.96 -4.13 -33.61
C ALA A 600 -25.63 -5.19 -32.71
N ALA A 601 -24.91 -5.66 -31.68
CA ALA A 601 -25.44 -6.62 -30.71
C ALA A 601 -26.60 -6.02 -29.90
N LEU A 602 -26.43 -4.78 -29.39
CA LEU A 602 -27.46 -4.05 -28.67
C LEU A 602 -28.69 -3.77 -29.56
N LYS A 603 -28.47 -3.30 -30.79
CA LYS A 603 -29.55 -3.01 -31.73
C LYS A 603 -30.38 -4.25 -32.06
N LYS A 604 -29.74 -5.41 -32.21
CA LYS A 604 -30.44 -6.69 -32.44
C LYS A 604 -31.37 -7.06 -31.26
N ALA A 605 -31.05 -6.61 -30.06
CA ALA A 605 -31.85 -6.79 -28.85
C ALA A 605 -32.86 -5.64 -28.62
N GLY A 606 -33.00 -4.68 -29.55
CA GLY A 606 -33.86 -3.51 -29.37
C GLY A 606 -33.32 -2.49 -28.37
N LEU A 607 -32.01 -2.48 -28.14
CA LEU A 607 -31.33 -1.59 -27.21
C LEU A 607 -30.38 -0.64 -27.95
N GLU A 608 -30.26 0.59 -27.44
CA GLU A 608 -29.28 1.57 -27.92
C GLU A 608 -28.46 2.11 -26.75
N PRO A 609 -27.12 2.10 -26.81
CA PRO A 609 -26.29 2.61 -25.72
C PRO A 609 -26.44 4.14 -25.61
N VAL A 610 -26.58 4.64 -24.38
CA VAL A 610 -26.63 6.08 -24.09
C VAL A 610 -25.32 6.54 -23.47
N ARG A 611 -24.93 5.91 -22.37
CA ARG A 611 -23.71 6.20 -21.62
C ARG A 611 -23.34 5.03 -20.74
N PHE A 612 -22.16 5.07 -20.15
CA PHE A 612 -21.77 4.13 -19.11
C PHE A 612 -20.96 4.84 -18.04
N VAL A 613 -20.96 4.27 -16.84
CA VAL A 613 -20.15 4.68 -15.71
C VAL A 613 -19.20 3.53 -15.39
N ARG A 614 -17.91 3.82 -15.31
CA ARG A 614 -16.88 2.84 -14.97
C ARG A 614 -16.07 3.35 -13.79
N PHE A 615 -16.10 2.64 -12.68
CA PHE A 615 -15.22 2.92 -11.55
C PHE A 615 -14.07 1.91 -11.51
N LYS A 616 -12.90 2.41 -11.12
CA LYS A 616 -11.74 1.60 -10.76
C LYS A 616 -11.28 2.05 -9.39
N VAL A 617 -11.05 1.10 -8.49
CA VAL A 617 -10.57 1.36 -7.13
C VAL A 617 -9.29 2.20 -7.19
N GLY A 618 -9.27 3.30 -6.44
CA GLY A 618 -8.12 4.19 -6.34
C GLY A 618 -7.90 5.11 -7.54
N ALA A 619 -8.71 5.01 -8.60
CA ALA A 619 -8.65 5.96 -9.72
C ALA A 619 -9.33 7.28 -9.32
N VAL A 620 -8.65 8.39 -9.58
CA VAL A 620 -9.24 9.74 -9.46
C VAL A 620 -10.35 9.86 -10.50
N ALA A 621 -11.51 10.43 -10.13
CA ALA A 621 -12.54 10.78 -11.10
C ALA A 621 -11.92 11.68 -12.17
N LEU A 622 -12.03 11.30 -13.44
CA LEU A 622 -11.69 12.16 -14.57
C LEU A 622 -12.74 13.25 -14.73
#